data_AF-Q67UY1-F1
#
_entry.id   AF-Q67UY1-F1
#
_cell.length_a   1.000
_cell.length_b   1.000
_cell.length_c   1.000
_cell.angle_alpha   90.00
_cell.angle_beta   90.00
_cell.angle_gamma   90.00
#
_symmetry.space_group_name_H-M   'P 1'
#
loop_
_entity.id
_entity.type
_entity.pdbx_description
1 polymer ?
#
loop_
_entity_poly.entity_id
_entity_poly.type
_entity_poly.pdbx_seq_one_letter_code
_entity_poly.pdbx_strand_id
1 'polypeptide(L)'
;MAPHFKNLAGKEKAEEEVKEPVDPSTWVDKTSGYYRYDGSLTTPPCTEGVIWTIMSKIGDASKEQIDLLKTVATTVEPNARPAQKLNDRIVRYFEV
;
A
#
# COMPACT_ATOMS: atom_id res chain seq x y z
N MET A 1 11.34 -7.92 6.23
CA MET A 1 10.11 -7.40 6.86
C MET A 1 9.42 -8.37 7.82
N ALA A 2 9.21 -9.66 7.49
CA ALA A 2 8.47 -10.58 8.36
C ALA A 2 8.99 -10.72 9.82
N PRO A 3 10.31 -10.73 10.10
CA PRO A 3 10.81 -10.71 11.49
C PRO A 3 10.35 -9.48 12.27
N HIS A 4 10.23 -8.34 11.58
CA HIS A 4 9.89 -7.09 12.22
C HIS A 4 8.42 -7.04 12.66
N PHE A 5 7.49 -7.40 11.77
CA PHE A 5 6.08 -7.45 12.18
C PHE A 5 5.82 -8.45 13.33
N LYS A 6 6.62 -9.51 13.51
CA LYS A 6 6.53 -10.39 14.69
C LYS A 6 6.92 -9.68 15.98
N ASN A 7 7.94 -8.84 15.93
CA ASN A 7 8.41 -8.10 17.10
C ASN A 7 7.46 -6.97 17.50
N LEU A 8 6.67 -6.46 16.56
CA LEU A 8 5.62 -5.46 16.79
C LEU A 8 4.26 -6.06 17.19
N ALA A 9 4.01 -7.33 16.87
CA ALA A 9 2.72 -7.98 17.12
C ALA A 9 2.31 -7.90 18.60
N GLY A 10 1.07 -7.46 18.85
CA GLY A 10 0.50 -7.35 20.20
C GLY A 10 1.05 -6.20 21.05
N LYS A 11 1.85 -5.29 20.48
CA LYS A 11 2.37 -4.11 21.17
C LYS A 11 1.74 -2.84 20.61
N GLU A 12 1.19 -2.01 21.47
CA GLU A 12 0.68 -0.70 21.08
C GLU A 12 1.79 0.34 21.05
N LYS A 13 1.83 1.16 19.98
CA LYS A 13 2.79 2.26 19.80
C LYS A 13 4.26 1.83 19.96
N ALA A 14 4.56 0.56 19.70
CA ALA A 14 5.92 0.06 19.70
C ALA A 14 6.61 0.42 18.39
N GLU A 15 7.89 0.72 18.51
CA GLU A 15 8.77 0.96 17.38
C GLU A 15 9.77 -0.19 17.29
N GLU A 16 10.16 -0.51 16.06
CA GLU A 16 11.23 -1.44 15.80
C GLU A 16 12.19 -0.85 14.80
N GLU A 17 13.46 -0.82 15.19
CA GLU A 17 14.53 -0.39 14.32
C GLU A 17 14.88 -1.50 13.31
N VAL A 18 14.75 -1.17 12.03
CA VAL A 18 15.23 -2.02 10.94
C VAL A 18 16.68 -1.63 10.64
N LYS A 19 17.63 -2.39 11.18
CA LYS A 19 19.07 -2.11 11.03
C LYS A 19 19.56 -2.32 9.60
N GLU A 20 18.91 -3.21 8.87
CA GLU A 20 19.35 -3.57 7.53
C GLU A 20 18.73 -2.66 6.47
N PRO A 21 19.49 -2.30 5.41
CA PRO A 21 18.95 -1.48 4.34
C PRO A 21 17.71 -2.13 3.70
N VAL A 22 16.65 -1.34 3.55
CA VAL A 22 15.47 -1.71 2.77
C VAL A 22 15.56 -0.99 1.44
N ASP A 23 15.53 -1.75 0.33
CA ASP A 23 15.48 -1.19 -1.03
C ASP A 23 14.06 -1.32 -1.61
N PRO A 24 13.26 -0.23 -1.61
CA PRO A 24 11.89 -0.25 -2.13
C PRO A 24 11.82 -0.47 -3.65
N SER A 25 12.92 -0.24 -4.38
CA SER A 25 12.93 -0.36 -5.84
C SER A 25 12.72 -1.80 -6.32
N THR A 26 12.94 -2.76 -5.43
CA THR A 26 12.70 -4.20 -5.65
C THR A 26 11.22 -4.59 -5.68
N TRP A 27 10.32 -3.73 -5.19
CA TRP A 27 8.88 -4.03 -5.12
C TRP A 27 8.08 -3.46 -6.29
N VAL A 28 8.68 -2.52 -7.02
CA VAL A 28 8.03 -1.85 -8.14
C VAL A 28 8.40 -2.57 -9.42
N ASP A 29 7.40 -3.12 -10.09
CA ASP A 29 7.58 -3.59 -11.46
C ASP A 29 7.81 -2.39 -12.39
N LYS A 30 8.87 -2.47 -13.21
CA LYS A 30 9.28 -1.42 -14.13
C LYS A 30 9.04 -1.78 -15.60
N THR A 31 8.51 -2.98 -15.87
CA THR A 31 8.33 -3.47 -17.25
C THR A 31 6.88 -3.60 -17.66
N SER A 32 5.93 -3.52 -16.72
CA SER A 32 4.50 -3.55 -17.06
C SER A 32 3.90 -2.16 -17.11
N GLY A 33 2.80 -2.04 -17.86
CA GLY A 33 2.02 -0.81 -17.91
C GLY A 33 1.44 -0.39 -16.55
N TYR A 34 0.84 0.79 -16.52
CA TYR A 34 0.23 1.34 -15.32
C TYR A 34 -0.95 2.26 -15.65
N TYR A 35 -1.87 2.39 -14.70
CA TYR A 35 -2.95 3.37 -14.72
C TYR A 35 -2.52 4.63 -13.98
N ARG A 36 -2.90 5.80 -14.48
CA ARG A 36 -2.63 7.09 -13.83
C ARG A 36 -3.84 8.01 -13.85
N TYR A 37 -4.15 8.61 -12.70
CA TYR A 37 -5.28 9.52 -12.53
C TYR A 37 -5.08 10.49 -11.35
N ASP A 38 -5.77 11.63 -11.38
CA ASP A 38 -5.83 12.59 -10.28
C ASP A 38 -6.83 12.14 -9.22
N GLY A 39 -6.40 12.03 -7.98
CA GLY A 39 -7.20 11.55 -6.86
C GLY A 39 -6.85 12.23 -5.54
N SER A 40 -7.07 11.51 -4.45
CA SER A 40 -6.88 12.01 -3.08
C SER A 40 -6.07 11.03 -2.23
N LEU A 41 -5.68 11.47 -1.04
CA LEU A 41 -5.32 10.56 0.04
C LEU A 41 -6.51 9.65 0.39
N THR A 42 -6.22 8.40 0.76
CA THR A 42 -7.23 7.41 1.18
C THR A 42 -7.51 7.43 2.68
N THR A 43 -6.74 8.21 3.44
CA THR A 43 -6.91 8.46 4.87
C THR A 43 -7.19 9.96 5.10
N PRO A 44 -7.86 10.33 6.22
CA PRO A 44 -8.03 11.73 6.58
C PRO A 44 -6.70 12.49 6.58
N PRO A 45 -6.66 13.73 6.06
CA PRO A 45 -7.81 14.58 5.70
C PRO A 45 -8.36 14.38 4.28
N CYS A 46 -8.01 13.29 3.58
CA CYS A 46 -8.50 12.97 2.23
C CYS A 46 -8.18 14.06 1.19
N THR A 47 -7.05 14.76 1.34
CA THR A 47 -6.63 15.85 0.44
C THR A 47 -6.54 15.39 -1.01
N GLU A 48 -7.11 16.17 -1.92
CA GLU A 48 -7.06 15.97 -3.38
C GLU A 48 -5.74 16.46 -4.00
N GLY A 49 -5.58 16.25 -5.32
CA GLY A 49 -4.37 16.61 -6.06
C GLY A 49 -3.26 15.56 -5.98
N VAL A 50 -3.56 14.36 -5.47
CA VAL A 50 -2.63 13.23 -5.44
C VAL A 50 -2.68 12.52 -6.78
N ILE A 51 -1.55 12.44 -7.47
CA ILE A 51 -1.47 11.68 -8.72
C ILE A 51 -1.23 10.20 -8.39
N TRP A 52 -2.25 9.37 -8.61
CA TRP A 52 -2.17 7.94 -8.41
C TRP A 52 -1.50 7.27 -9.60
N THR A 53 -0.56 6.36 -9.34
CA THR A 53 0.02 5.45 -10.33
C THR A 53 -0.15 4.02 -9.84
N ILE A 54 -0.97 3.24 -10.56
CA ILE A 54 -1.32 1.86 -10.19
C ILE A 54 -0.71 0.94 -11.24
N MET A 55 0.25 0.11 -10.83
CA MET A 55 0.86 -0.89 -11.71
C MET A 55 -0.20 -1.89 -12.20
N SER A 56 -0.17 -2.24 -13.49
CA SER A 56 -1.13 -3.17 -14.09
C SER A 56 -0.82 -4.63 -13.73
N LYS A 57 0.46 -4.96 -13.51
CA LYS A 57 0.88 -6.25 -12.99
C LYS A 57 0.59 -6.34 -11.51
N ILE A 58 -0.12 -7.39 -11.13
CA ILE A 58 -0.41 -7.73 -9.74
C ILE A 58 0.87 -8.25 -9.09
N GLY A 59 1.24 -7.69 -7.94
CA GLY A 59 2.33 -8.20 -7.11
C GLY A 59 1.87 -9.34 -6.20
N ASP A 60 2.78 -10.24 -5.87
CA ASP A 60 2.53 -11.35 -4.97
C ASP A 60 2.88 -10.99 -3.52
N ALA A 61 2.09 -11.52 -2.57
CA ALA A 61 2.38 -11.46 -1.15
C ALA A 61 2.00 -12.80 -0.50
N SER A 62 2.83 -13.29 0.42
CA SER A 62 2.54 -14.54 1.12
C SER A 62 1.38 -14.36 2.10
N LYS A 63 0.56 -15.40 2.26
CA LYS A 63 -0.56 -15.38 3.22
C LYS A 63 -0.06 -15.12 4.64
N GLU A 64 1.07 -15.72 5.02
CA GLU A 64 1.69 -15.56 6.33
C GLU A 64 2.12 -14.12 6.59
N GLN A 65 2.66 -13.44 5.56
CA GLN A 65 3.01 -12.02 5.65
C GLN A 65 1.77 -11.15 5.85
N ILE A 66 0.70 -11.42 5.11
CA ILE A 66 -0.57 -10.69 5.23
C ILE A 66 -1.19 -10.90 6.61
N ASP A 67 -1.22 -12.13 7.11
CA ASP A 67 -1.81 -12.45 8.41
C ASP A 67 -1.00 -11.82 9.55
N LEU A 68 0.33 -11.78 9.42
CA LEU A 68 1.19 -11.09 10.38
C LEU A 68 1.00 -9.56 10.34
N LEU A 69 0.78 -8.96 9.17
CA LEU A 69 0.50 -7.52 9.08
C LEU A 69 -0.81 -7.17 9.80
N LYS A 70 -1.81 -8.04 9.74
CA LYS A 70 -3.09 -7.85 10.46
C LYS A 70 -2.93 -7.87 11.98
N THR A 71 -1.93 -8.54 12.54
CA THR A 71 -1.72 -8.55 14.00
C THR A 71 -1.08 -7.27 14.54
N VAL A 72 -0.43 -6.50 13.66
CA VAL A 72 0.19 -5.21 13.99
C VAL A 72 -0.75 -4.04 13.67
N ALA A 73 -1.75 -4.24 12.81
CA ALA A 73 -2.73 -3.22 12.48
C ALA A 73 -3.45 -2.71 13.73
N THR A 74 -3.58 -1.38 13.83
CA THR A 74 -4.24 -0.70 14.96
C THR A 74 -5.75 -0.92 15.00
N THR A 75 -6.33 -1.46 13.93
CA THR A 75 -7.76 -1.76 13.81
C THR A 75 -7.95 -3.21 13.41
N VAL A 76 -8.90 -3.88 14.06
CA VAL A 76 -9.37 -5.22 13.66
C VAL A 76 -10.22 -5.14 12.38
N GLU A 77 -10.76 -3.95 12.08
CA GLU A 77 -11.56 -3.68 10.89
C GLU A 77 -10.71 -3.57 9.62
N PRO A 78 -11.28 -3.90 8.43
CA PRO A 78 -10.64 -3.64 7.16
C PRO A 78 -10.24 -2.17 7.03
N ASN A 79 -8.94 -1.92 6.83
CA ASN A 79 -8.38 -0.57 6.70
C ASN A 79 -8.42 -0.01 5.26
N ALA A 80 -9.06 -0.72 4.34
CA ALA A 80 -9.23 -0.27 2.97
C ALA A 80 -10.47 0.64 2.85
N ARG A 81 -10.25 1.90 2.45
CA ARG A 81 -11.34 2.81 2.10
C ARG A 81 -12.15 2.24 0.92
N PRO A 82 -13.50 2.26 0.94
CA PRO A 82 -14.31 1.81 -0.19
C PRO A 82 -14.01 2.57 -1.48
N ALA A 83 -14.26 1.94 -2.63
CA ALA A 83 -14.14 2.60 -3.93
C ALA A 83 -15.03 3.86 -3.99
N GLN A 84 -14.46 4.96 -4.46
CA GLN A 84 -15.17 6.24 -4.60
C GLN A 84 -15.64 6.42 -6.05
N LYS A 85 -16.74 7.16 -6.23
CA LYS A 85 -17.32 7.44 -7.55
C LYS A 85 -16.28 8.04 -8.51
N LEU A 86 -16.28 7.62 -9.77
CA LEU A 86 -15.33 8.12 -10.77
C LEU A 86 -15.49 9.62 -11.02
N ASN A 87 -16.74 10.12 -11.07
CA ASN A 87 -17.08 11.47 -11.52
C ASN A 87 -16.44 11.74 -12.90
N ASP A 88 -15.94 12.95 -13.13
CA ASP A 88 -15.36 13.37 -14.42
C ASP A 88 -13.86 13.02 -14.57
N ARG A 89 -13.32 12.18 -13.68
CA ARG A 89 -11.89 11.84 -13.69
C ARG A 89 -11.56 10.94 -14.89
N ILE A 90 -10.50 11.29 -15.59
CA ILE A 90 -9.95 10.48 -16.68
C ILE A 90 -8.88 9.55 -16.11
N VAL A 91 -9.10 8.25 -16.22
CA VAL A 91 -8.08 7.23 -15.92
C VAL A 91 -7.35 6.89 -17.21
N ARG A 92 -6.04 7.16 -17.24
CA ARG A 92 -5.20 6.87 -18.40
C ARG A 92 -4.42 5.59 -18.15
N TYR A 93 -4.26 4.77 -19.19
CA TYR A 93 -3.38 3.61 -19.17
C TYR A 93 -2.13 3.92 -20.02
N PHE A 94 -0.96 3.53 -19.52
CA PHE A 94 0.31 3.68 -20.18
C PHE A 94 0.96 2.31 -20.33
N GLU A 95 1.38 1.98 -21.54
CA GLU A 95 2.23 0.81 -21.81
C GLU A 95 3.70 1.20 -21.62
N VAL A 96 4.52 0.23 -21.23
CA VAL A 96 5.97 0.37 -21.03
C VAL A 96 6.71 -0.32 -22.16
#